data_AF-A0A662BSL9-F1
#
_entry.id   AF-A0A662BSL9-F1
#
_cell.length_a   1.000
_cell.length_b   1.000
_cell.length_c   1.000
_cell.angle_alpha   90.00
_cell.angle_beta   90.00
_cell.angle_gamma   90.00
#
_symmetry.space_group_name_H-M   'P 1'
#
loop_
_entity.id
_entity.type
_entity.pdbx_description
1 polymer ?
#
loop_
_entity_poly.entity_id
_entity_poly.type
_entity_poly.pdbx_seq_one_letter_code
_entity_poly.pdbx_strand_id
1 'polypeptide(L)'
;MNLLKFNFDLSALFPEGIIIAIVGYITVFMALVVLYVVFTYLSKTLNYRARLKLRREGRYKAAEEKQLFISGDVAAAISMAIYLHCELHDEESNVITIKRVSKTYSPWSSKIYAIRDFPGKNK
;
A
#
# COMPACT_ATOMS: atom_id res chain seq x y z
N MET A 1 -36.70 -60.86 -7.70
CA MET A 1 -35.97 -59.67 -7.23
C MET A 1 -34.47 -59.99 -7.37
N ASN A 2 -33.91 -59.82 -8.57
CA ASN A 2 -32.51 -60.15 -8.82
C ASN A 2 -31.66 -58.96 -8.37
N LEU A 3 -31.03 -59.10 -7.20
CA LEU A 3 -30.10 -58.12 -6.68
C LEU A 3 -28.86 -58.08 -7.58
N LEU A 4 -28.63 -56.92 -8.20
CA LEU A 4 -27.39 -56.59 -8.90
C LEU A 4 -26.21 -56.83 -7.94
N LYS A 5 -25.42 -57.87 -8.22
CA LYS A 5 -24.15 -58.09 -7.52
C LYS A 5 -23.11 -57.14 -8.11
N PHE A 6 -22.92 -56.00 -7.46
CA PHE A 6 -21.77 -55.12 -7.69
C PHE A 6 -20.51 -55.84 -7.19
N ASN A 7 -19.71 -56.37 -8.12
CA ASN A 7 -18.35 -56.83 -7.83
C ASN A 7 -17.40 -55.65 -8.01
N PHE A 8 -16.86 -55.14 -6.91
CA PHE A 8 -15.79 -54.14 -6.93
C PHE A 8 -14.46 -54.87 -7.13
N ASP A 9 -13.95 -54.85 -8.36
CA ASP A 9 -12.65 -55.43 -8.67
C ASP A 9 -11.54 -54.42 -8.34
N LEU A 10 -11.18 -54.39 -7.05
CA LEU A 10 -10.16 -53.49 -6.50
C LEU A 10 -8.77 -53.77 -7.10
N SER A 11 -8.54 -54.99 -7.57
CA SER A 11 -7.27 -55.46 -8.13
C SER A 11 -6.82 -54.65 -9.36
N ALA A 12 -7.77 -54.24 -10.21
CA ALA A 12 -7.52 -53.43 -11.40
C ALA A 12 -7.29 -51.93 -11.08
N LEU A 13 -7.74 -51.45 -9.92
CA LEU A 13 -7.60 -50.05 -9.50
C LEU A 13 -6.25 -49.74 -8.85
N PHE A 14 -5.58 -50.71 -8.25
CA PHE A 14 -4.28 -50.49 -7.60
C PHE A 14 -3.18 -50.01 -8.55
N PRO A 15 -2.93 -50.63 -9.72
CA PRO A 15 -1.87 -50.17 -10.63
C PRO A 15 -2.14 -48.76 -11.19
N GLU A 16 -3.38 -48.49 -11.61
CA GLU A 16 -3.77 -47.17 -12.15
C GLU A 16 -3.80 -46.08 -11.06
N GLY A 17 -4.31 -46.41 -9.88
CA GLY A 17 -4.40 -45.49 -8.74
C GLY A 17 -3.02 -45.02 -8.25
N ILE A 18 -2.02 -45.89 -8.27
CA ILE A 18 -0.63 -45.54 -7.92
C ILE A 18 -0.07 -44.53 -8.93
N ILE A 19 -0.29 -44.72 -10.22
CA ILE A 19 0.18 -43.82 -11.27
C ILE A 19 -0.46 -42.43 -11.09
N ILE A 20 -1.78 -42.38 -10.89
CA ILE A 20 -2.50 -41.11 -10.69
C ILE A 20 -2.01 -40.39 -9.43
N ALA A 21 -1.78 -41.11 -8.32
CA ALA A 21 -1.26 -40.51 -7.09
C ALA A 21 0.14 -39.92 -7.29
N ILE A 22 1.05 -40.66 -7.94
CA ILE A 22 2.42 -40.20 -8.21
C ILE A 22 2.40 -38.93 -9.07
N VAL A 23 1.61 -38.93 -10.16
CA VAL A 23 1.48 -37.76 -11.04
C VAL A 23 0.86 -36.57 -10.28
N GLY A 24 -0.12 -36.81 -9.41
CA GLY A 24 -0.71 -35.79 -8.54
C GLY A 24 0.31 -35.15 -7.59
N TYR A 25 1.12 -35.95 -6.90
CA TYR A 25 2.15 -35.41 -6.01
C TYR A 25 3.22 -34.61 -6.77
N ILE A 26 3.68 -35.13 -7.91
CA ILE A 26 4.68 -34.45 -8.74
C ILE A 26 4.14 -33.12 -9.25
N THR A 27 2.91 -33.08 -9.76
CA THR A 27 2.31 -31.85 -10.29
C THR A 27 2.13 -30.78 -9.20
N VAL A 28 1.66 -31.16 -8.01
CA VAL A 28 1.56 -30.22 -6.87
C VAL A 28 2.93 -29.70 -6.46
N PHE A 29 3.93 -30.59 -6.36
CA PHE A 29 5.29 -30.18 -6.02
C PHE A 29 5.88 -29.21 -7.06
N MET A 30 5.67 -29.52 -8.35
CA MET A 30 6.11 -28.68 -9.47
C MET A 30 5.42 -27.30 -9.43
N ALA A 31 4.10 -27.26 -9.17
CA ALA A 31 3.36 -26.02 -9.02
C ALA A 31 3.89 -25.14 -7.88
N LEU A 32 4.24 -25.74 -6.73
CA LEU A 32 4.84 -25.02 -5.60
C LEU A 32 6.22 -24.45 -5.95
N VAL A 33 7.06 -25.23 -6.65
CA VAL A 33 8.38 -24.77 -7.11
C VAL A 33 8.24 -23.59 -8.06
N VAL A 34 7.35 -23.69 -9.06
CA VAL A 34 7.08 -22.59 -9.99
C VAL A 34 6.63 -21.34 -9.25
N LEU A 35 5.71 -21.49 -8.29
CA LEU A 35 5.22 -20.36 -7.49
C LEU A 35 6.35 -19.70 -6.68
N TYR A 36 7.21 -20.49 -6.04
CA TYR A 36 8.41 -19.99 -5.34
C TYR A 36 9.34 -19.20 -6.26
N VAL A 37 9.58 -19.73 -7.46
CA VAL A 37 10.42 -19.09 -8.48
C VAL A 37 9.83 -17.75 -8.91
N VAL A 38 8.52 -17.70 -9.17
CA VAL A 38 7.80 -16.46 -9.53
C VAL A 38 7.96 -15.40 -8.45
N PHE A 39 7.71 -15.74 -7.18
CA PHE A 39 7.87 -14.78 -6.08
C PHE A 39 9.30 -14.27 -5.96
N THR A 40 10.29 -15.16 -6.09
CA THR A 40 11.71 -14.77 -6.01
C THR A 40 12.10 -13.79 -7.13
N TYR A 41 11.65 -14.05 -8.37
CA TYR A 41 11.91 -13.14 -9.49
C TYR A 41 11.14 -11.82 -9.38
N LEU A 42 9.91 -11.86 -8.86
CA LEU A 42 9.10 -10.66 -8.65
C LEU A 42 9.76 -9.71 -7.64
N SER A 43 10.18 -10.22 -6.48
CA SER A 43 10.88 -9.43 -5.45
C SER A 43 12.17 -8.80 -5.98
N LYS A 44 12.95 -9.55 -6.77
CA LYS A 44 14.17 -9.02 -7.41
C LYS A 44 13.86 -7.92 -8.44
N THR A 45 12.82 -8.11 -9.25
CA THR A 45 12.43 -7.15 -10.30
C THR A 45 11.92 -5.83 -9.71
N LEU A 46 11.11 -5.90 -8.66
CA LEU A 46 10.61 -4.72 -7.96
C LEU A 46 11.74 -3.91 -7.33
N ASN A 47 12.67 -4.57 -6.63
CA ASN A 47 13.85 -3.91 -6.05
C ASN A 47 14.75 -3.29 -7.12
N TYR A 48 14.91 -3.94 -8.28
CA TYR A 48 15.68 -3.37 -9.38
C TYR A 48 15.04 -2.10 -9.96
N ARG A 49 13.72 -2.12 -10.18
CA ARG A 49 12.97 -0.95 -10.65
C ARG A 49 13.03 0.22 -9.65
N ALA A 50 12.88 -0.08 -8.36
CA ALA A 50 13.00 0.91 -7.30
C ALA A 50 14.40 1.58 -7.32
N ARG A 51 15.47 0.77 -7.35
CA ARG A 51 16.86 1.27 -7.46
C ARG A 51 17.09 2.10 -8.72
N LEU A 52 16.54 1.70 -9.86
CA LEU A 52 16.67 2.45 -11.11
C LEU A 52 15.96 3.82 -11.03
N LYS A 53 14.79 3.89 -10.40
CA LYS A 53 14.07 5.15 -10.15
C LYS A 53 14.87 6.08 -9.23
N LEU A 54 15.40 5.55 -8.12
CA LEU A 54 16.27 6.27 -7.18
C LEU A 54 17.54 6.83 -7.83
N ARG A 55 18.15 6.09 -8.79
CA ARG A 55 19.30 6.56 -9.56
C ARG A 55 18.95 7.70 -10.52
N ARG A 56 17.76 7.66 -11.14
CA ARG A 56 17.27 8.75 -12.01
C ARG A 56 16.99 10.04 -11.25
N GLU A 57 16.60 9.95 -9.98
CA GLU A 57 16.35 11.09 -9.10
C GLU A 57 17.64 11.69 -8.49
N GLY A 58 18.83 11.23 -8.92
CA GLY A 58 20.12 11.80 -8.50
C GLY A 58 20.57 11.42 -7.09
N ARG A 59 19.83 10.55 -6.39
CA ARG A 59 20.13 10.09 -5.01
C ARG A 59 21.00 8.83 -5.01
N TYR A 60 22.21 8.95 -5.54
CA TYR A 60 23.16 7.85 -5.67
C TYR A 60 23.52 7.17 -4.33
N LYS A 61 23.67 7.97 -3.25
CA LYS A 61 23.97 7.43 -1.90
C LYS A 61 22.86 6.56 -1.33
N ALA A 62 21.59 6.88 -1.60
CA ALA A 62 20.45 6.09 -1.15
C ALA A 62 20.24 4.83 -2.01
N ALA A 63 20.64 4.84 -3.28
CA ALA A 63 20.54 3.68 -4.18
C ALA A 63 21.57 2.58 -3.89
N GLU A 64 22.71 2.95 -3.31
CA GLU A 64 23.80 2.05 -2.91
C GLU A 64 23.58 1.46 -1.52
N GLU A 65 22.78 2.12 -0.69
CA GLU A 65 22.47 1.67 0.65
C GLU A 65 21.73 0.33 0.62
N LYS A 66 22.29 -0.67 1.32
CA LYS A 66 21.77 -2.04 1.39
C LYS A 66 20.41 -2.12 2.10
N GLN A 67 19.95 -1.01 2.68
CA GLN A 67 18.79 -0.88 3.57
C GLN A 67 17.51 -0.32 2.90
N LEU A 68 17.42 -0.32 1.57
CA LEU A 68 16.13 -0.03 0.90
C LEU A 68 15.08 -1.13 1.10
N PHE A 69 15.45 -2.26 1.71
CA PHE A 69 14.53 -3.34 2.02
C PHE A 69 13.82 -3.07 3.35
N ILE A 70 12.66 -2.42 3.28
CA ILE A 70 11.74 -2.31 4.42
C ILE A 70 11.00 -3.65 4.52
N SER A 71 10.96 -4.26 5.72
CA SER A 71 10.18 -5.49 5.94
C SER A 71 8.70 -5.23 5.68
N GLY A 72 8.01 -6.21 5.10
CA GLY A 72 6.58 -6.11 4.78
C GLY A 72 5.73 -5.78 6.02
N ASP A 73 6.11 -6.32 7.18
CA ASP A 73 5.41 -6.09 8.45
C ASP A 73 5.49 -4.63 8.89
N VAL A 74 6.66 -4.02 8.73
CA VAL A 74 6.89 -2.60 9.07
C VAL A 74 6.11 -1.71 8.11
N ALA A 75 6.12 -2.02 6.81
CA ALA A 75 5.34 -1.28 5.83
C ALA A 75 3.83 -1.38 6.12
N ALA A 76 3.33 -2.58 6.47
CA ALA A 76 1.93 -2.79 6.83
C ALA A 76 1.55 -2.03 8.11
N ALA A 77 2.39 -2.05 9.15
CA ALA A 77 2.19 -1.29 10.38
C ALA A 77 2.15 0.22 10.12
N ILE A 78 3.06 0.74 9.28
CA ILE A 78 3.05 2.16 8.87
C ILE A 78 1.76 2.49 8.10
N SER A 79 1.38 1.66 7.13
CA SER A 79 0.14 1.85 6.37
C SER A 79 -1.10 1.83 7.27
N MET A 80 -1.15 0.91 8.24
CA MET A 80 -2.25 0.81 9.21
C MET A 80 -2.29 2.04 10.14
N ALA A 81 -1.14 2.52 10.61
CA ALA A 81 -1.07 3.72 11.43
C ALA A 81 -1.54 4.96 10.67
N ILE A 82 -1.13 5.11 9.40
CA ILE A 82 -1.60 6.20 8.52
C ILE A 82 -3.10 6.09 8.28
N TYR A 83 -3.60 4.88 7.97
CA TYR A 83 -5.03 4.63 7.73
C TYR A 83 -5.88 5.05 8.94
N LEU A 84 -5.51 4.58 10.14
CA LEU A 84 -6.21 4.93 11.38
C LEU A 84 -6.13 6.42 11.71
N HIS A 85 -5.04 7.09 11.34
CA HIS A 85 -4.89 8.53 11.55
C HIS A 85 -5.73 9.34 10.57
N CYS A 86 -5.85 8.91 9.32
CA CYS A 86 -6.69 9.58 8.32
C CYS A 86 -8.19 9.46 8.62
N GLU A 87 -8.63 8.39 9.30
CA GLU A 87 -10.01 8.26 9.81
C GLU A 87 -10.29 9.18 11.02
N LEU A 88 -9.26 9.80 11.61
CA LEU A 88 -9.40 10.66 12.79
C LEU A 88 -9.60 12.14 12.45
N HIS A 89 -9.71 12.50 11.17
CA HIS A 89 -10.14 13.82 10.76
C HIS A 89 -11.63 13.97 11.08
N ASP A 90 -12.02 15.07 11.75
CA ASP A 90 -13.42 15.41 11.93
C ASP A 90 -14.11 15.45 10.56
N GLU A 91 -15.31 14.89 10.47
CA GLU A 91 -16.20 15.02 9.30
C GLU A 91 -16.47 16.52 9.07
N GLU A 92 -15.62 17.15 8.27
CA GLU A 92 -15.83 18.53 7.86
C GLU A 92 -17.12 18.57 7.04
N SER A 93 -18.14 19.23 7.59
CA SER A 93 -19.28 19.70 6.82
C SER A 93 -18.70 20.52 5.67
N ASN A 94 -18.63 19.94 4.47
CA ASN A 94 -18.12 20.58 3.24
C ASN A 94 -18.88 21.88 2.85
N VAL A 95 -19.78 22.35 3.71
CA VAL A 95 -20.44 23.65 3.67
C VAL A 95 -19.51 24.72 4.25
N ILE A 96 -18.66 25.28 3.39
CA ILE A 96 -17.88 26.47 3.71
C ILE A 96 -18.85 27.66 3.81
N THR A 97 -19.35 27.98 5.01
CA THR A 97 -20.19 29.16 5.24
C THR A 97 -19.33 30.41 5.39
N ILE A 98 -18.77 30.91 4.28
CA ILE A 98 -18.15 32.23 4.26
C ILE A 98 -19.27 33.27 4.32
N LYS A 99 -19.57 33.76 5.53
CA LYS A 99 -20.30 35.03 5.68
C LYS A 99 -19.39 36.13 5.13
N ARG A 100 -19.66 36.57 3.90
CA ARG A 100 -19.07 37.80 3.36
C ARG A 100 -19.62 38.99 4.14
N VAL A 101 -18.96 39.32 5.25
CA VAL A 101 -19.06 40.66 5.82
C VAL A 101 -18.40 41.60 4.82
N SER A 102 -19.16 42.54 4.26
CA SER A 102 -18.65 43.62 3.42
C SER A 102 -17.87 44.62 4.27
N LYS A 103 -16.74 44.17 4.81
CA LYS A 103 -15.79 45.06 5.47
C LYS A 103 -14.82 45.53 4.38
N THR A 104 -14.83 46.83 4.08
CA THR A 104 -13.88 47.47 3.13
C THR A 104 -12.42 47.33 3.56
N TYR A 105 -12.18 46.84 4.78
CA TYR A 105 -10.86 46.61 5.35
C TYR A 105 -10.76 45.21 5.95
N SER A 106 -9.56 44.62 5.87
CA SER A 106 -9.21 43.40 6.61
C SER A 106 -9.01 43.73 8.10
N PRO A 107 -9.57 42.94 9.04
CA PRO A 107 -9.41 43.16 10.47
C PRO A 107 -7.98 42.92 10.98
N TRP A 108 -7.10 42.28 10.20
CA TRP A 108 -5.73 42.00 10.62
C TRP A 108 -4.75 43.15 10.32
N SER A 109 -5.09 44.05 9.39
CA SER A 109 -4.20 45.15 8.99
C SER A 109 -4.99 46.35 8.48
N SER A 110 -5.74 47.01 9.35
CA SER A 110 -6.37 48.29 8.97
C SER A 110 -5.42 49.44 9.30
N LYS A 111 -4.97 50.14 8.24
CA LYS A 111 -4.01 51.28 8.32
C LYS A 111 -4.51 52.43 9.21
N ILE A 112 -5.81 52.46 9.51
CA ILE A 112 -6.46 53.41 10.43
C ILE A 112 -5.92 53.33 11.87
N TYR A 113 -5.46 52.17 12.34
CA TYR A 113 -4.84 52.06 13.67
C TYR A 113 -3.34 52.42 13.67
N ALA A 114 -2.72 52.58 12.50
CA ALA A 114 -1.30 52.88 12.36
C ALA A 114 -0.99 54.38 12.24
N ILE A 115 -2.00 55.25 12.18
CA ILE A 115 -1.83 56.69 12.14
C ILE A 115 -1.73 57.19 13.59
N ARG A 116 -0.49 57.31 14.10
CA ARG A 116 -0.23 58.06 15.33
C ARG A 116 -0.33 59.55 14.99
N ASP A 117 -1.28 60.26 15.60
CA ASP A 117 -1.27 61.72 15.62
C ASP A 117 0.01 62.17 16.35
N PHE A 118 0.84 62.96 15.68
CA PHE A 118 2.09 63.43 16.26
C PHE A 118 1.76 64.66 17.14
N PRO A 119 1.93 64.58 18.46
CA PRO A 119 1.60 65.70 19.32
C PRO A 119 2.62 66.83 19.13
N GLY A 120 2.13 67.96 18.60
CA GLY A 120 2.63 69.30 18.89
C GLY A 120 3.94 69.72 18.22
N LYS A 121 3.81 70.48 17.12
CA LYS A 121 4.63 71.69 16.99
C LYS A 121 3.73 72.88 17.32
N ASN A 122 3.80 73.29 18.58
CA ASN A 122 3.27 74.57 19.01
C ASN A 122 4.04 75.68 18.25
N LYS A 123 3.27 76.67 17.80
CA LYS A 123 3.72 77.80 16.98
C LYS A 123 4.81 78.63 17.65
#